data_AF-A0A956GR98-F1
#
_entry.id   AF-A0A956GR98-F1
#
_cell.length_a   1.000
_cell.length_b   1.000
_cell.length_c   1.000
_cell.angle_alpha   90.00
_cell.angle_beta   90.00
_cell.angle_gamma   90.00
#
_symmetry.space_group_name_H-M   'P 1'
#
loop_
_entity.id
_entity.type
_entity.pdbx_description
1 polymer ?
#
loop_
_entity_poly.entity_id
_entity_poly.type
_entity_poly.pdbx_seq_one_letter_code
_entity_poly.pdbx_strand_id
1 'polypeptide(L)'
;MNEDRLYERIAEILEEARAQVVRTVNTAMVHAYWLIGREIVHVEQGGAARAGYGDEVIKHLAQRLTRQYGKGWSVSSLKRMRQFFQVFPKGSAIGSTALSQSAAPAQIGSAAQTESGAAAFPPLLSWSHYLVLLRVRDDAARAFYEVEAARENWSTRELERQVGALLYDRLRRSRDQEGVKALTNGQDVATASDVIKDPFVLEFLDLGEHPHFHERDLE
;
A
#
# COMPACT_ATOMS: atom_id res chain seq x y z
N MET A 1 2.30 -24.15 33.21
CA MET A 1 3.09 -24.89 32.18
C MET A 1 2.24 -25.41 31.01
N ASN A 2 1.05 -26.00 31.21
CA ASN A 2 0.16 -26.37 30.09
C ASN A 2 -0.75 -25.19 29.66
N GLU A 3 -1.22 -24.40 30.62
CA GLU A 3 -2.04 -23.21 30.37
C GLU A 3 -1.24 -22.10 29.65
N ASP A 4 0.00 -21.83 30.07
CA ASP A 4 0.87 -20.83 29.42
C ASP A 4 1.14 -21.18 27.96
N ARG A 5 1.43 -22.46 27.65
CA ARG A 5 1.64 -22.93 26.27
C ARG A 5 0.37 -22.88 25.43
N LEU A 6 -0.80 -23.14 26.05
CA LEU A 6 -2.08 -22.99 25.38
C LEU A 6 -2.37 -21.51 25.07
N TYR A 7 -2.10 -20.61 26.03
CA TYR A 7 -2.22 -19.17 25.85
C TYR A 7 -1.31 -18.67 24.72
N GLU A 8 -0.02 -19.02 24.74
CA GLU A 8 0.93 -18.68 23.68
C GLU A 8 0.44 -19.15 22.31
N ARG A 9 -0.04 -20.41 22.22
CA ARG A 9 -0.55 -20.95 20.96
C ARG A 9 -1.81 -20.25 20.47
N ILE A 10 -2.73 -19.90 21.37
CA ILE A 10 -3.95 -19.15 21.00
C ILE A 10 -3.57 -17.73 20.54
N ALA A 11 -2.64 -17.08 21.22
CA ALA A 11 -2.14 -15.76 20.85
C ALA A 11 -1.49 -15.78 19.46
N GLU A 12 -0.63 -16.77 19.17
CA GLU A 12 -0.02 -16.97 17.85
C GLU A 12 -1.08 -17.12 16.75
N ILE A 13 -2.09 -17.96 16.95
CA ILE A 13 -3.18 -18.16 15.98
C ILE A 13 -3.93 -16.85 15.71
N LEU A 14 -4.21 -16.07 16.76
CA LEU A 14 -4.89 -14.78 16.63
C LEU A 14 -4.04 -13.76 15.85
N GLU A 15 -2.75 -13.67 16.16
CA GLU A 15 -1.83 -12.76 15.46
C GLU A 15 -1.64 -13.15 13.98
N GLU A 16 -1.52 -14.45 13.68
CA GLU A 16 -1.46 -14.95 12.30
C GLU A 16 -2.72 -14.61 11.51
N ALA A 17 -3.90 -14.81 12.11
CA ALA A 17 -5.18 -14.48 11.49
C ALA A 17 -5.32 -12.98 11.22
N ARG A 18 -4.96 -12.12 12.19
CA ARG A 18 -4.96 -10.66 12.02
C ARG A 18 -4.00 -10.23 10.92
N ALA A 19 -2.79 -10.77 10.90
CA ALA A 19 -1.81 -10.47 9.86
C ALA A 19 -2.30 -10.88 8.46
N GLN A 20 -3.03 -12.00 8.35
CA GLN A 20 -3.61 -12.44 7.08
C GLN A 20 -4.72 -11.50 6.57
N VAL A 21 -5.60 -11.04 7.45
CA VAL A 21 -6.65 -10.07 7.09
C VAL A 21 -6.01 -8.78 6.59
N VAL A 22 -5.02 -8.26 7.32
CA VAL A 22 -4.27 -7.06 6.96
C VAL A 22 -3.63 -7.16 5.57
N ARG A 23 -2.92 -8.26 5.28
CA ARG A 23 -2.33 -8.50 3.95
C ARG A 23 -3.37 -8.53 2.84
N THR A 24 -4.51 -9.16 3.10
CA THR A 24 -5.61 -9.29 2.13
C THR A 24 -6.21 -7.92 1.82
N VAL A 25 -6.50 -7.13 2.85
CA VAL A 25 -7.04 -5.77 2.70
C VAL A 25 -6.06 -4.87 1.96
N ASN A 26 -4.78 -4.87 2.34
CA ASN A 26 -3.74 -4.08 1.67
C ASN A 26 -3.66 -4.43 0.18
N THR A 27 -3.57 -5.71 -0.14
CA THR A 27 -3.50 -6.19 -1.53
C THR A 27 -4.72 -5.76 -2.34
N ALA A 28 -5.92 -5.97 -1.79
CA ALA A 28 -7.18 -5.63 -2.47
C ALA A 28 -7.28 -4.12 -2.71
N MET A 29 -6.97 -3.30 -1.71
CA MET A 29 -7.04 -1.85 -1.78
C MET A 29 -6.03 -1.29 -2.79
N VAL A 30 -4.76 -1.73 -2.73
CA VAL A 30 -3.71 -1.29 -3.65
C VAL A 30 -4.06 -1.66 -5.09
N HIS A 31 -4.53 -2.88 -5.32
CA HIS A 31 -4.94 -3.32 -6.65
C HIS A 31 -6.15 -2.55 -7.17
N ALA A 32 -7.17 -2.31 -6.33
CA ALA A 32 -8.32 -1.49 -6.70
C ALA A 32 -7.91 -0.07 -7.10
N TYR A 33 -7.06 0.58 -6.32
CA TYR A 33 -6.58 1.93 -6.61
C TYR A 33 -5.71 2.00 -7.87
N TRP A 34 -4.92 0.96 -8.14
CA TRP A 34 -4.18 0.84 -9.40
C TRP A 34 -5.12 0.71 -10.61
N LEU A 35 -6.13 -0.16 -10.53
CA LEU A 35 -7.13 -0.33 -11.58
C LEU A 35 -7.92 0.95 -11.83
N ILE A 36 -8.35 1.65 -10.78
CA ILE A 36 -9.03 2.95 -10.93
C ILE A 36 -8.12 3.95 -11.66
N GLY A 37 -6.84 4.00 -11.29
CA GLY A 37 -5.84 4.82 -11.99
C GLY A 37 -5.73 4.48 -13.47
N ARG A 38 -5.68 3.19 -13.81
CA ARG A 38 -5.66 2.68 -15.19
C ARG A 38 -6.87 3.17 -15.98
N GLU A 39 -8.07 3.00 -15.43
CA GLU A 39 -9.31 3.41 -16.10
C GLU A 39 -9.36 4.94 -16.33
N ILE A 40 -8.90 5.74 -15.37
CA ILE A 40 -8.80 7.20 -15.53
C ILE A 40 -7.87 7.54 -16.70
N VAL A 41 -6.67 6.93 -16.75
CA VAL A 41 -5.69 7.21 -17.80
C VAL A 41 -6.19 6.77 -19.18
N HIS A 42 -6.86 5.62 -19.28
CA HIS A 42 -7.44 5.14 -20.54
C HIS A 42 -8.50 6.12 -21.10
N VAL A 43 -9.39 6.63 -20.24
CA VAL A 43 -10.40 7.62 -20.64
C VAL A 43 -9.75 8.93 -21.09
N GLU A 44 -8.71 9.39 -20.39
CA GLU A 44 -7.96 10.60 -20.78
C GLU A 44 -7.27 10.46 -22.14
N GLN A 45 -6.76 9.27 -22.47
CA GLN A 45 -6.10 8.98 -23.75
C GLN A 45 -7.08 8.86 -24.92
N GLY A 46 -8.28 8.31 -24.68
CA GLY A 46 -9.34 8.20 -25.69
C GLY A 46 -10.08 9.52 -25.97
N GLY A 47 -10.07 10.44 -25.00
CA GLY A 47 -10.68 11.77 -25.11
C GLY A 47 -9.75 12.83 -25.70
N ALA A 48 -9.35 12.66 -26.97
CA ALA A 48 -8.70 13.66 -27.84
C ALA A 48 -8.04 14.87 -27.11
N ALA A 49 -6.88 14.67 -26.48
CA ALA A 49 -5.83 15.65 -26.14
C ALA A 49 -6.25 17.12 -25.88
N ARG A 50 -7.39 17.38 -25.25
CA ARG A 50 -7.81 18.73 -24.84
C ARG A 50 -7.27 18.97 -23.44
N ALA A 51 -6.36 19.93 -23.31
CA ALA A 51 -5.89 20.41 -22.02
C ALA A 51 -7.12 20.75 -21.14
N GLY A 52 -7.27 20.05 -20.00
CA GLY A 52 -8.38 20.23 -19.06
C GLY A 52 -9.46 19.15 -19.06
N TYR A 53 -9.54 18.28 -20.08
CA TYR A 53 -10.57 17.21 -20.14
C TYR A 53 -10.43 16.21 -18.97
N GLY A 54 -9.21 15.75 -18.70
CA GLY A 54 -8.95 14.80 -17.61
C GLY A 54 -9.26 15.36 -16.22
N ASP A 55 -8.94 16.64 -15.99
CA ASP A 55 -9.27 17.29 -14.72
C ASP A 55 -10.79 17.42 -14.50
N GLU A 56 -11.56 17.67 -15.57
CA GLU A 56 -13.02 17.76 -15.47
C GLU A 56 -13.66 16.38 -15.25
N VAL A 57 -13.17 15.34 -15.94
CA VAL A 57 -13.58 13.95 -15.70
C VAL A 57 -13.36 13.56 -14.24
N ILE A 58 -12.18 13.86 -13.69
CA ILE A 58 -11.87 13.57 -12.28
C ILE A 58 -12.82 14.32 -11.32
N LYS A 59 -13.15 15.59 -11.60
CA LYS A 59 -14.11 16.34 -10.76
C LYS A 59 -15.48 15.69 -10.75
N HIS A 60 -16.02 15.35 -11.92
CA HIS A 60 -17.32 14.70 -12.02
C HIS A 60 -17.33 13.31 -11.38
N LEU A 61 -16.27 12.52 -11.57
CA LEU A 61 -16.12 11.21 -10.92
C LEU A 61 -16.08 11.36 -9.40
N ALA A 62 -15.29 12.30 -8.87
CA ALA A 62 -15.20 12.54 -7.43
C ALA A 62 -16.57 12.89 -6.83
N GLN A 63 -17.33 13.77 -7.48
CA GLN A 63 -18.69 14.12 -7.03
C GLN A 63 -19.63 12.91 -6.99
N ARG A 64 -19.63 12.09 -8.05
CA ARG A 64 -20.52 10.92 -8.14
C ARG A 64 -20.12 9.82 -7.16
N LEU A 65 -18.83 9.51 -7.07
CA LEU A 65 -18.30 8.49 -6.16
C LEU A 65 -18.47 8.91 -4.70
N THR A 66 -18.21 10.18 -4.36
CA THR A 66 -18.44 10.68 -2.99
C THR A 66 -19.92 10.59 -2.61
N ARG A 67 -20.85 10.86 -3.54
CA ARG A 67 -22.29 10.73 -3.29
C ARG A 67 -22.73 9.29 -3.05
N GLN A 68 -22.07 8.32 -3.69
CA GLN A 68 -22.46 6.92 -3.63
C GLN A 68 -21.75 6.13 -2.52
N TYR A 69 -20.47 6.44 -2.29
CA TYR A 69 -19.56 5.67 -1.42
C TYR A 69 -18.97 6.50 -0.28
N GLY A 70 -19.36 7.76 -0.13
CA GLY A 70 -18.96 8.59 1.00
C GLY A 70 -17.52 9.13 0.92
N LYS A 71 -16.85 9.22 2.08
CA LYS A 71 -15.50 9.78 2.21
C LYS A 71 -14.46 8.90 1.48
N GLY A 72 -13.26 9.45 1.25
CA GLY A 72 -12.19 8.77 0.51
C GLY A 72 -12.20 8.98 -1.01
N TRP A 73 -13.34 9.37 -1.61
CA TRP A 73 -13.49 9.54 -3.07
C TRP A 73 -13.32 10.96 -3.60
N SER A 74 -12.42 11.73 -2.97
CA SER A 74 -12.14 13.12 -3.34
C SER A 74 -11.40 13.25 -4.69
N VAL A 75 -11.43 14.45 -5.28
CA VAL A 75 -10.60 14.81 -6.46
C VAL A 75 -9.13 14.48 -6.22
N SER A 76 -8.62 14.81 -5.03
CA SER A 76 -7.24 14.51 -4.65
C SER A 76 -6.95 13.02 -4.60
N SER A 77 -7.88 12.20 -4.11
CA SER A 77 -7.74 10.74 -4.09
C SER A 77 -7.66 10.16 -5.49
N LEU A 78 -8.57 10.55 -6.39
CA LEU A 78 -8.55 10.11 -7.78
C LEU A 78 -7.29 10.57 -8.53
N LYS A 79 -6.81 11.79 -8.27
CA LYS A 79 -5.53 12.27 -8.81
C LYS A 79 -4.35 11.41 -8.35
N ARG A 80 -4.34 10.96 -7.09
CA ARG A 80 -3.31 10.05 -6.57
C ARG A 80 -3.41 8.66 -7.20
N MET A 81 -4.62 8.12 -7.39
CA MET A 81 -4.83 6.84 -8.09
C MET A 81 -4.35 6.92 -9.55
N ARG A 82 -4.68 8.01 -10.26
CA ARG A 82 -4.15 8.27 -11.61
C ARG A 82 -2.62 8.32 -11.61
N GLN A 83 -2.03 9.10 -10.71
CA GLN A 83 -0.57 9.19 -10.57
C GLN A 83 0.05 7.82 -10.26
N PHE A 84 -0.62 7.01 -9.44
CA PHE A 84 -0.16 5.68 -9.08
C PHE A 84 -0.01 4.77 -10.29
N PHE A 85 -1.01 4.72 -11.16
CA PHE A 85 -0.92 3.97 -12.42
C PHE A 85 0.18 4.52 -13.35
N GLN A 86 0.33 5.84 -13.44
CA GLN A 86 1.37 6.47 -14.28
C GLN A 86 2.80 6.13 -13.81
N VAL A 87 3.00 6.01 -12.49
CA VAL A 87 4.30 5.67 -11.89
C VAL A 87 4.57 4.15 -11.94
N PHE A 88 3.53 3.33 -11.79
CA PHE A 88 3.62 1.87 -11.79
C PHE A 88 2.80 1.22 -12.92
N PRO A 89 3.04 1.54 -14.21
CA PRO A 89 2.19 1.10 -15.32
C PRO A 89 2.22 -0.43 -15.54
N LYS A 90 3.27 -1.11 -15.06
CA LYS A 90 3.44 -2.57 -15.12
C LYS A 90 3.34 -3.24 -13.75
N GLY A 91 2.93 -2.49 -12.72
CA GLY A 91 2.98 -2.93 -11.33
C GLY A 91 4.35 -2.79 -10.67
N SER A 92 4.46 -3.36 -9.47
CA SER A 92 5.71 -3.42 -8.70
C SER A 92 6.70 -4.39 -9.33
N ALA A 93 7.98 -4.01 -9.34
CA ALA A 93 9.06 -4.90 -9.73
C ALA A 93 9.19 -6.12 -8.79
N ILE A 94 8.73 -5.99 -7.54
CA ILE A 94 8.83 -7.04 -6.50
C ILE A 94 7.70 -8.05 -6.64
N GLY A 95 6.51 -7.61 -7.05
CA GLY A 95 5.33 -8.46 -7.16
C GLY A 95 5.57 -9.67 -8.07
N SER A 96 6.37 -9.52 -9.13
CA SER A 96 6.78 -10.61 -10.02
C SER A 96 7.76 -11.61 -9.38
N THR A 97 8.57 -11.18 -8.41
CA THR A 97 9.65 -11.99 -7.83
C THR A 97 9.19 -12.75 -6.58
N ALA A 98 8.34 -12.15 -5.74
CA ALA A 98 7.80 -12.77 -4.53
C ALA A 98 6.80 -13.92 -4.83
N LEU A 99 6.08 -13.84 -5.96
CA LEU A 99 5.15 -14.89 -6.42
C LEU A 99 5.84 -16.21 -6.82
N SER A 100 7.18 -16.24 -6.95
CA SER A 100 7.92 -17.46 -7.29
C SER A 100 8.42 -18.28 -6.09
N GLN A 101 8.31 -17.80 -4.85
CA GLN A 101 8.93 -18.47 -3.68
C GLN A 101 7.96 -19.03 -2.63
N SER A 102 6.64 -19.01 -2.85
CA SER A 102 5.70 -19.64 -1.92
C SER A 102 4.70 -20.57 -2.63
N ALA A 103 5.04 -21.85 -2.65
CA ALA A 103 4.09 -22.96 -2.63
C ALA A 103 3.92 -23.36 -1.15
N ALA A 104 2.76 -23.57 -0.52
CA ALA A 104 1.34 -23.81 -0.84
C ALA A 104 0.54 -23.68 0.51
N PRO A 105 -0.75 -24.12 0.71
CA PRO A 105 -1.87 -24.38 -0.20
C PRO A 105 -3.19 -23.65 0.19
N ALA A 106 -4.20 -23.83 -0.68
CA ALA A 106 -5.66 -23.78 -0.45
C ALA A 106 -6.41 -22.43 -0.55
N GLN A 107 -7.43 -22.50 -1.41
CA GLN A 107 -8.32 -21.45 -1.89
C GLN A 107 -9.38 -21.03 -0.85
N ILE A 108 -9.73 -19.74 -0.87
CA ILE A 108 -11.13 -19.29 -0.76
C ILE A 108 -11.38 -18.33 -1.92
N GLY A 109 -12.43 -18.64 -2.69
CA GLY A 109 -12.60 -18.22 -4.07
C GLY A 109 -13.08 -16.78 -4.32
N SER A 110 -12.57 -16.27 -5.45
CA SER A 110 -13.29 -15.57 -6.53
C SER A 110 -14.06 -14.28 -6.23
N ALA A 111 -13.42 -13.14 -6.53
CA ALA A 111 -14.04 -12.03 -7.27
C ALA A 111 -13.03 -11.06 -7.94
N ALA A 112 -11.83 -11.53 -8.29
CA ALA A 112 -10.97 -10.80 -9.22
C ALA A 112 -10.33 -11.85 -10.11
N GLN A 113 -11.09 -12.28 -11.12
CA GLN A 113 -10.53 -13.06 -12.21
C GLN A 113 -9.27 -12.34 -12.67
N THR A 114 -8.18 -13.07 -12.59
CA THR A 114 -6.86 -12.70 -13.03
C THR A 114 -6.96 -12.35 -14.50
N GLU A 115 -7.06 -11.06 -14.83
CA GLU A 115 -6.60 -10.59 -16.13
C GLU A 115 -5.13 -11.02 -16.19
N SER A 116 -4.83 -11.99 -17.04
CA SER A 116 -3.49 -12.51 -17.27
C SER A 116 -2.66 -11.35 -17.84
N GLY A 117 -1.99 -10.62 -16.94
CA GLY A 117 -1.44 -9.27 -17.17
C GLY A 117 -1.56 -8.30 -15.99
N ALA A 118 -2.25 -8.70 -14.90
CA ALA A 118 -2.44 -7.89 -13.70
C ALA A 118 -1.10 -7.49 -13.06
N ALA A 119 -0.93 -6.19 -12.83
CA ALA A 119 0.18 -5.63 -12.07
C ALA A 119 0.25 -6.27 -10.68
N ALA A 120 1.41 -6.84 -10.35
CA ALA A 120 1.64 -7.45 -9.05
C ALA A 120 2.18 -6.40 -8.06
N PHE A 121 1.76 -6.48 -6.80
CA PHE A 121 2.18 -5.60 -5.71
C PHE A 121 2.46 -6.41 -4.44
N PRO A 122 3.49 -6.05 -3.64
CA PRO A 122 3.74 -6.71 -2.35
C PRO A 122 2.55 -6.61 -1.39
N PRO A 123 2.13 -7.72 -0.75
CA PRO A 123 0.99 -7.73 0.16
C PRO A 123 1.23 -7.01 1.50
N LEU A 124 2.50 -6.75 1.82
CA LEU A 124 2.92 -6.05 3.05
C LEU A 124 2.83 -4.53 2.91
N LEU A 125 2.83 -3.99 1.69
CA LEU A 125 2.79 -2.55 1.46
C LEU A 125 1.34 -2.06 1.32
N SER A 126 0.90 -1.24 2.27
CA SER A 126 -0.41 -0.57 2.23
C SER A 126 -0.41 0.63 1.27
N TRP A 127 -1.60 1.17 0.98
CA TRP A 127 -1.74 2.41 0.18
C TRP A 127 -0.91 3.56 0.74
N SER A 128 -0.85 3.71 2.07
CA SER A 128 -0.05 4.73 2.74
C SER A 128 1.45 4.63 2.40
N HIS A 129 1.99 3.43 2.20
CA HIS A 129 3.37 3.25 1.71
C HIS A 129 3.52 3.80 0.29
N TYR A 130 2.59 3.47 -0.60
CA TYR A 130 2.62 3.97 -1.97
C TYR A 130 2.45 5.49 -2.02
N LEU A 131 1.70 6.11 -1.11
CA LEU A 131 1.64 7.57 -1.01
C LEU A 131 3.01 8.20 -0.71
N VAL A 132 3.83 7.56 0.12
CA VAL A 132 5.21 8.01 0.38
C VAL A 132 6.06 7.79 -0.88
N LEU A 133 5.98 6.60 -1.49
CA LEU A 133 6.75 6.27 -2.70
C LEU A 133 6.43 7.18 -3.90
N LEU A 134 5.18 7.62 -4.04
CA LEU A 134 4.75 8.55 -5.09
C LEU A 134 5.37 9.95 -4.96
N ARG A 135 5.90 10.31 -3.78
CA ARG A 135 6.64 11.57 -3.57
C ARG A 135 8.10 11.46 -4.00
N VAL A 136 8.64 10.24 -4.09
CA VAL A 136 10.03 9.99 -4.52
C VAL A 136 10.14 10.20 -6.02
N ARG A 137 10.94 11.19 -6.45
CA ARG A 137 11.08 11.57 -7.87
C ARG A 137 11.97 10.63 -8.67
N ASP A 138 13.03 10.12 -8.06
CA ASP A 138 13.98 9.21 -8.68
C ASP A 138 13.38 7.79 -8.72
N ASP A 139 13.28 7.23 -9.93
CA ASP A 139 12.70 5.91 -10.15
C ASP A 139 13.52 4.77 -9.52
N ALA A 140 14.86 4.89 -9.54
CA ALA A 140 15.74 3.90 -8.94
C ALA A 140 15.68 3.97 -7.41
N ALA A 141 15.62 5.18 -6.84
CA ALA A 141 15.41 5.36 -5.41
C ALA A 141 14.06 4.80 -4.97
N ARG A 142 12.99 5.07 -5.74
CA ARG A 142 11.64 4.56 -5.45
C ARG A 142 11.60 3.04 -5.43
N ALA A 143 12.17 2.39 -6.44
CA ALA A 143 12.25 0.94 -6.50
C ALA A 143 13.07 0.37 -5.34
N PHE A 144 14.17 1.02 -4.96
CA PHE A 144 14.97 0.63 -3.78
C PHE A 144 14.14 0.68 -2.49
N TYR A 145 13.46 1.81 -2.23
CA TYR A 145 12.66 1.97 -1.02
C TYR A 145 11.47 1.00 -0.96
N GLU A 146 10.84 0.71 -2.10
CA GLU A 146 9.78 -0.28 -2.20
C GLU A 146 10.30 -1.68 -1.82
N VAL A 147 11.48 -2.06 -2.33
CA VAL A 147 12.12 -3.35 -2.07
C VAL A 147 12.49 -3.50 -0.60
N GLU A 148 13.17 -2.51 -0.03
CA GLU A 148 13.63 -2.59 1.36
C GLU A 148 12.44 -2.52 2.33
N ALA A 149 11.44 -1.67 2.07
CA ALA A 149 10.24 -1.60 2.91
C ALA A 149 9.48 -2.93 2.95
N ALA A 150 9.36 -3.62 1.80
CA ALA A 150 8.72 -4.94 1.74
C ALA A 150 9.56 -6.04 2.39
N ARG A 151 10.90 -5.97 2.31
CA ARG A 151 11.81 -6.97 2.89
C ARG A 151 11.92 -6.86 4.40
N GLU A 152 12.07 -5.65 4.90
CA GLU A 152 12.29 -5.35 6.32
C GLU A 152 10.98 -5.06 7.07
N ASN A 153 9.83 -5.20 6.39
CA ASN A 153 8.49 -4.94 6.92
C ASN A 153 8.37 -3.57 7.61
N TRP A 154 8.92 -2.53 6.98
CA TRP A 154 8.89 -1.17 7.50
C TRP A 154 7.45 -0.68 7.62
N SER A 155 7.15 -0.01 8.74
CA SER A 155 5.94 0.81 8.83
C SER A 155 6.01 2.00 7.87
N THR A 156 4.85 2.60 7.57
CA THR A 156 4.77 3.83 6.76
C THR A 156 5.65 4.95 7.32
N ARG A 157 5.73 5.06 8.66
CA ARG A 157 6.54 6.06 9.35
C ARG A 157 8.02 5.82 9.14
N GLU A 158 8.45 4.56 9.23
CA GLU A 158 9.84 4.20 9.01
C GLU A 158 10.24 4.41 7.54
N LEU A 159 9.38 4.04 6.58
CA LEU A 159 9.59 4.34 5.18
C LEU A 159 9.75 5.87 4.95
N GLU A 160 8.87 6.69 5.52
CA GLU A 160 8.96 8.15 5.41
C GLU A 160 10.26 8.70 6.03
N ARG A 161 10.66 8.16 7.19
CA ARG A 161 11.95 8.49 7.84
C ARG A 161 13.14 8.13 6.95
N GLN A 162 13.18 6.94 6.35
CA GLN A 162 14.29 6.48 5.53
C GLN A 162 14.38 7.22 4.18
N VAL A 163 13.23 7.60 3.61
CA VAL A 163 13.14 8.48 2.44
C VAL A 163 13.67 9.87 2.80
N GLY A 164 13.22 10.45 3.92
CA GLY A 164 13.67 11.76 4.39
C GLY A 164 15.16 11.80 4.73
N ALA A 165 15.70 10.69 5.25
CA ALA A 165 17.12 10.55 5.55
C ALA A 165 17.99 10.22 4.32
N LEU A 166 17.42 10.19 3.12
CA LEU A 166 18.14 9.93 1.86
C LEU A 166 19.02 8.68 1.92
N LEU A 167 18.52 7.60 2.56
CA LEU A 167 19.24 6.32 2.68
C LEU A 167 19.80 5.85 1.33
N TYR A 168 19.02 5.96 0.25
CA TYR A 168 19.46 5.57 -1.08
C TYR A 168 20.71 6.34 -1.55
N ASP A 169 20.71 7.67 -1.42
CA ASP A 169 21.85 8.49 -1.81
C ASP A 169 23.09 8.21 -0.95
N ARG A 170 22.90 7.93 0.34
CA ARG A 170 23.99 7.55 1.25
C ARG A 170 24.60 6.21 0.84
N LEU A 171 23.78 5.21 0.52
CA LEU A 171 24.25 3.91 0.04
C LEU A 171 24.94 3.99 -1.33
N ARG A 172 24.44 4.85 -2.21
CA ARG A 172 25.05 5.08 -3.53
C ARG A 172 26.43 5.74 -3.44
N ARG A 173 26.64 6.60 -2.44
CA ARG A 173 27.90 7.34 -2.25
C ARG A 173 28.90 6.62 -1.34
N SER A 174 28.43 5.77 -0.43
CA SER A 174 29.27 5.04 0.52
C SER A 174 29.95 3.85 -0.14
N ARG A 175 31.24 3.64 0.20
CA ARG A 175 31.97 2.39 -0.12
C ARG A 175 31.58 1.23 0.80
N ASP A 176 31.03 1.56 1.97
CA ASP A 176 30.53 0.61 2.95
C ASP A 176 29.00 0.64 2.94
N GLN A 177 28.42 -0.25 2.12
CA GLN A 177 26.97 -0.39 2.00
C GLN A 177 26.37 -1.09 3.22
N GLU A 178 27.09 -2.05 3.80
CA GLU A 178 26.61 -2.82 4.95
C GLU A 178 26.58 -1.97 6.22
N GLY A 179 27.60 -1.15 6.47
CA GLY A 179 27.62 -0.24 7.62
C GLY A 179 26.51 0.82 7.58
N VAL A 180 26.19 1.35 6.39
CA VAL A 180 25.07 2.30 6.23
C VAL A 180 23.71 1.63 6.43
N LYS A 181 23.57 0.36 6.03
CA LYS A 181 22.36 -0.43 6.34
C LYS A 181 22.26 -0.75 7.83
N ALA A 182 23.37 -1.07 8.50
CA ALA A 182 23.38 -1.34 9.94
C ALA A 182 22.94 -0.14 10.80
N LEU A 183 23.14 1.09 10.32
CA LEU A 183 22.62 2.32 10.96
C LEU A 183 21.09 2.46 10.93
N THR A 184 20.41 1.57 10.21
CA THR A 184 18.95 1.50 10.19
C THR A 184 18.38 0.52 11.22
N ASN A 185 19.22 -0.22 11.97
CA ASN A 185 18.79 -1.21 12.95
C ASN A 185 18.16 -0.53 14.20
N GLY A 186 16.88 -0.81 14.42
CA GLY A 186 16.01 -0.14 15.39
C GLY A 186 14.67 0.26 14.75
N GLN A 187 14.12 -0.62 13.90
CA GLN A 187 13.05 -0.32 12.97
C GLN A 187 11.68 -0.46 13.62
N ASP A 188 10.79 0.50 13.37
CA ASP A 188 9.37 0.36 13.66
C ASP A 188 8.74 -0.57 12.61
N VAL A 189 8.58 -1.84 13.00
CA VAL A 189 7.93 -2.87 12.19
C VAL A 189 6.42 -2.62 12.18
N ALA A 190 5.79 -2.73 11.01
CA ALA A 190 4.35 -2.58 10.89
C ALA A 190 3.60 -3.67 11.69
N THR A 191 2.72 -3.26 12.61
CA THR A 191 1.83 -4.21 13.31
C THR A 191 0.48 -4.34 12.61
N ALA A 192 -0.23 -5.44 12.85
CA ALA A 192 -1.58 -5.62 12.31
C ALA A 192 -2.55 -4.54 12.82
N SER A 193 -2.33 -4.05 14.04
CA SER A 193 -3.11 -2.96 14.66
C SER A 193 -2.95 -1.64 13.90
N ASP A 194 -1.72 -1.31 13.46
CA ASP A 194 -1.43 -0.08 12.72
C ASP A 194 -2.18 -0.03 11.39
N VAL A 195 -2.31 -1.18 10.71
CA VAL A 195 -2.99 -1.24 9.41
C VAL A 195 -4.50 -1.17 9.57
N ILE A 196 -5.08 -1.83 10.58
CA ILE A 196 -6.53 -1.76 10.82
C ILE A 196 -6.96 -0.33 11.17
N LYS A 197 -6.09 0.42 11.86
CA LYS A 197 -6.31 1.82 12.22
C LYS A 197 -5.96 2.81 11.11
N ASP A 198 -5.47 2.35 9.96
CA ASP A 198 -5.15 3.21 8.83
C ASP A 198 -6.46 3.88 8.33
N PRO A 199 -6.53 5.22 8.27
CA PRO A 199 -7.73 5.93 7.82
C PRO A 199 -8.20 5.48 6.42
N PHE A 200 -7.28 5.14 5.52
CA PHE A 200 -7.63 4.67 4.17
C PHE A 200 -8.23 3.27 4.19
N VAL A 201 -7.77 2.40 5.09
CA VAL A 201 -8.35 1.07 5.27
C VAL A 201 -9.76 1.18 5.83
N LEU A 202 -9.96 2.04 6.83
CA LEU A 202 -11.29 2.28 7.42
C LEU A 202 -12.26 2.87 6.40
N GLU A 203 -11.83 3.83 5.58
CA GLU A 203 -12.64 4.38 4.48
C GLU A 203 -12.91 3.33 3.40
N PHE A 204 -11.93 2.50 3.04
CA PHE A 204 -12.08 1.47 2.01
C PHE A 204 -13.08 0.37 2.40
N LEU A 205 -13.11 0.01 3.68
CA LEU A 205 -14.03 -1.00 4.23
C LEU A 205 -15.37 -0.43 4.70
N ASP A 206 -15.62 0.87 4.50
CA ASP A 206 -16.82 1.57 4.97
C ASP A 206 -17.03 1.48 6.50
N LEU A 207 -15.91 1.48 7.25
CA LEU A 207 -15.89 1.38 8.72
C LEU A 207 -15.73 2.75 9.42
N GLY A 208 -15.50 3.82 8.65
CA GLY A 208 -15.26 5.17 9.15
C GLY A 208 -16.47 5.92 9.71
N GLU A 209 -17.67 5.31 9.73
CA GLU A 209 -18.91 5.91 10.24
C GLU A 209 -19.15 5.72 11.75
N HIS A 210 -18.15 5.29 12.53
CA HIS A 210 -18.26 5.32 13.99
C HIS A 210 -17.67 6.62 14.58
N PRO A 211 -18.47 7.48 15.23
CA PRO A 211 -18.03 8.75 15.85
C PRO A 211 -17.05 8.61 17.03
N HIS A 212 -16.47 7.43 17.27
CA HIS A 212 -15.74 7.09 18.50
C HIS A 212 -14.35 6.49 18.27
N PHE A 213 -13.66 6.83 17.18
CA PHE A 213 -12.22 6.59 17.08
C PHE A 213 -11.45 7.90 17.28
N HIS A 214 -11.60 8.48 18.47
CA HIS A 214 -10.74 9.56 18.94
C HIS A 214 -9.53 8.96 19.66
N GLU A 215 -8.35 9.54 19.45
CA GLU A 215 -7.01 9.22 19.97
C GLU A 215 -6.88 9.25 21.51
N ARG A 216 -7.85 8.74 22.28
CA ARG A 216 -7.83 8.75 23.75
C ARG A 216 -7.88 7.37 24.43
N ASP A 217 -7.96 6.29 23.67
CA ASP A 217 -7.94 4.92 24.22
C ASP A 217 -6.58 4.21 23.99
N LEU A 218 -5.49 4.98 23.84
CA LEU A 218 -4.12 4.50 23.73
C LEU A 218 -3.20 5.15 24.78
N GLU A 219 -3.71 5.35 25.99
CA GLU A 219 -2.89 5.53 27.21
C GLU A 219 -3.08 4.34 28.15
#